data_AF-A0A2C9L3A5-F1
#
_entry.id   AF-A0A2C9L3A5-F1
#
_cell.length_a   1.000
_cell.length_b   1.000
_cell.length_c   1.000
_cell.angle_alpha   90.00
_cell.angle_beta   90.00
_cell.angle_gamma   90.00
#
_symmetry.space_group_name_H-M   'P 1'
#
loop_
_entity.id
_entity.type
_entity.pdbx_description
1 polymer ?
#
loop_
_entity_poly.entity_id
_entity_poly.type
_entity_poly.pdbx_seq_one_letter_code
_entity_poly.pdbx_strand_id
1 'polypeptide(L)'
;MPGGLYAVSRSWFSKLGLYDTQLVGWGGENIEMSLKTWMCGGSLKTSTCSRVAHIYRDRSPVTWPNQQETTRRNSYRVAEVWMDSYKHYFYERNAYNMVSHISSSAFPSSEISNVTF
;
A
#
# COMPACT_ATOMS: atom_id res chain seq x y z
N MET A 1 -2.30 9.17 -4.91
CA MET A 1 -2.28 10.41 -4.10
C MET A 1 -1.15 10.37 -3.08
N PRO A 2 -0.70 11.50 -2.49
CA PRO A 2 0.34 11.49 -1.44
C PRO A 2 -0.06 10.85 -0.12
N GLY A 3 -1.36 10.79 0.20
CA GLY A 3 -1.91 10.02 1.34
C GLY A 3 -2.04 10.78 2.66
N GLY A 4 -1.11 11.67 3.00
CA GLY A 4 -1.15 12.40 4.27
C GLY A 4 -2.24 13.47 4.37
N LEU A 5 -2.76 13.96 3.24
CA LEU A 5 -3.75 15.04 3.16
C LEU A 5 -4.75 14.71 2.05
N TYR A 6 -5.98 14.38 2.42
CA TYR A 6 -7.11 14.23 1.51
C TYR A 6 -8.43 14.32 2.29
N ALA A 7 -9.54 14.53 1.58
CA ALA A 7 -10.88 14.50 2.15
C ALA A 7 -11.69 13.39 1.48
N VAL A 8 -12.44 12.64 2.29
CA VAL A 8 -13.29 11.55 1.82
C VAL A 8 -14.57 11.50 2.64
N SER A 9 -15.69 11.14 2.01
CA SER A 9 -16.92 10.87 2.74
C SER A 9 -16.73 9.69 3.68
N ARG A 10 -17.19 9.80 4.93
CA ARG A 10 -17.16 8.70 5.90
C ARG A 10 -17.88 7.46 5.37
N SER A 11 -19.06 7.63 4.76
CA SER A 11 -19.83 6.49 4.22
C SER A 11 -19.11 5.80 3.07
N TRP A 12 -18.45 6.58 2.19
CA TRP A 12 -17.64 6.04 1.11
C TRP A 12 -16.39 5.32 1.64
N PHE A 13 -15.70 5.92 2.60
CA PHE A 13 -14.51 5.32 3.22
C PHE A 13 -14.83 3.98 3.90
N SER A 14 -15.95 3.91 4.61
CA SER A 14 -16.46 2.65 5.17
C SER A 14 -16.84 1.63 4.10
N LYS A 15 -17.48 2.06 3.00
CA LYS A 15 -17.83 1.17 1.88
C LYS A 15 -16.59 0.58 1.19
N LEU A 16 -15.51 1.34 1.11
CA LEU A 16 -14.22 0.87 0.60
C LEU A 16 -13.52 -0.12 1.55
N GLY A 17 -14.04 -0.35 2.77
CA GLY A 17 -13.40 -1.21 3.75
C GLY A 17 -12.22 -0.55 4.48
N LEU A 18 -12.23 0.78 4.61
CA LEU A 18 -11.20 1.55 5.32
C LEU A 18 -9.78 1.25 4.77
N TYR A 19 -8.74 1.45 5.60
CA TYR A 19 -7.40 0.95 5.32
C TYR A 19 -7.29 -0.54 5.62
N ASP A 20 -6.43 -1.22 4.88
CA ASP A 20 -6.00 -2.58 5.23
C ASP A 20 -5.33 -2.57 6.61
N THR A 21 -5.93 -3.28 7.57
CA THR A 21 -5.51 -3.35 8.97
C THR A 21 -4.18 -4.07 9.17
N GLN A 22 -3.70 -4.80 8.15
CA GLN A 22 -2.41 -5.47 8.16
C GLN A 22 -1.28 -4.61 7.57
N LEU A 23 -1.57 -3.39 7.10
CA LEU A 23 -0.53 -2.40 6.84
C LEU A 23 -0.01 -1.87 8.18
N VAL A 24 1.26 -2.09 8.44
CA VAL A 24 1.89 -1.74 9.72
C VAL A 24 2.81 -0.54 9.53
N GLY A 25 2.89 0.35 10.52
CA GLY A 25 3.84 1.45 10.50
C GLY A 25 3.58 2.44 9.36
N TRP A 26 4.53 2.57 8.44
CA TRP A 26 4.50 3.59 7.39
C TRP A 26 4.78 3.02 6.00
N GLY A 27 4.02 3.51 5.01
CA GLY A 27 4.24 3.29 3.58
C GLY A 27 3.25 2.29 3.00
N GLY A 28 2.82 2.56 1.76
CA GLY A 28 1.93 1.72 0.97
C GLY A 28 0.45 2.10 1.08
N GLU A 29 0.01 2.67 2.21
CA GLU A 29 -1.40 3.01 2.47
C GLU A 29 -1.98 4.02 1.47
N ASN A 30 -1.14 4.94 1.00
CA ASN A 30 -1.52 5.95 0.02
C ASN A 30 -1.72 5.35 -1.38
N ILE A 31 -0.93 4.33 -1.74
CA ILE A 31 -1.05 3.63 -3.02
C ILE A 31 -2.23 2.65 -2.97
N GLU A 32 -2.35 1.89 -1.88
CA GLU A 32 -3.47 0.99 -1.60
C GLU A 32 -4.81 1.71 -1.76
N MET A 33 -4.99 2.82 -1.03
CA MET A 33 -6.22 3.60 -1.10
C MET A 33 -6.43 4.22 -2.48
N SER A 34 -5.35 4.54 -3.20
CA SER A 34 -5.46 5.09 -4.56
C SER A 34 -5.99 4.05 -5.54
N LEU A 35 -5.40 2.85 -5.55
CA LEU A 35 -5.80 1.75 -6.43
C LEU A 35 -7.22 1.31 -6.10
N LYS A 36 -7.50 1.09 -4.82
CA LYS A 36 -8.83 0.78 -4.30
C LYS A 36 -9.89 1.78 -4.77
N THR A 37 -9.63 3.08 -4.62
CA THR A 37 -10.58 4.11 -5.06
C THR A 37 -10.84 4.03 -6.56
N TRP A 38 -9.79 3.90 -7.39
CA TRP A 38 -9.95 3.84 -8.85
C TRP A 38 -10.63 2.56 -9.33
N MET A 39 -10.23 1.41 -8.80
CA MET A 39 -10.70 0.10 -9.25
C MET A 39 -12.11 -0.21 -8.74
N CYS A 40 -12.54 0.40 -7.63
CA CYS A 40 -13.87 0.22 -7.05
C CYS A 40 -14.87 1.33 -7.45
N GLY A 41 -14.62 2.04 -8.56
CA GLY A 41 -15.57 2.98 -9.17
C GLY A 41 -15.59 4.39 -8.57
N GLY A 42 -14.60 4.75 -7.76
CA GLY A 42 -14.35 6.11 -7.28
C GLY A 42 -13.46 6.92 -8.22
N SER A 43 -13.08 8.12 -7.77
CA SER A 43 -12.07 8.93 -8.46
C SER A 43 -11.24 9.72 -7.44
N LEU A 44 -10.00 10.01 -7.79
CA LEU A 44 -9.11 10.88 -7.03
C LEU A 44 -8.98 12.22 -7.75
N LYS A 45 -9.18 13.32 -7.03
CA LYS A 45 -9.14 14.68 -7.59
C LYS A 45 -8.26 15.59 -6.74
N THR A 46 -7.50 16.45 -7.41
CA THR A 46 -6.74 17.53 -6.76
C THR A 46 -7.46 18.85 -7.00
N SER A 47 -7.87 19.52 -5.93
CA SER A 47 -8.53 20.84 -6.02
C SER A 47 -7.48 21.95 -5.93
N THR A 48 -7.35 22.77 -6.98
CA THR A 48 -6.41 23.91 -7.00
C THR A 48 -6.81 25.05 -6.08
N CYS A 49 -8.09 25.12 -5.69
CA CYS A 49 -8.61 26.10 -4.75
C CYS A 49 -8.33 25.73 -3.28
N SER A 50 -8.08 24.45 -2.98
CA SER A 50 -7.73 23.99 -1.64
C SER A 50 -6.21 23.95 -1.50
N ARG A 51 -5.66 24.79 -0.62
CA ARG A 51 -4.20 24.93 -0.43
C ARG A 51 -3.84 24.60 1.01
N VAL A 52 -3.06 23.55 1.20
CA VAL A 52 -2.49 23.16 2.50
C VAL A 52 -0.99 22.97 2.31
N ALA A 53 -0.19 23.72 3.07
CA ALA A 53 1.26 23.60 3.02
C ALA A 53 1.71 22.39 3.85
N HIS A 54 2.63 21.59 3.30
CA HIS A 54 3.30 20.51 4.00
C HIS A 54 4.82 20.72 3.90
N ILE A 55 5.50 20.73 5.04
CA ILE A 55 6.97 20.85 5.10
C ILE A 55 7.54 19.46 4.81
N TYR A 56 8.07 19.28 3.60
CA TYR A 56 8.79 18.06 3.23
C TYR A 56 10.04 17.90 4.08
N ARG A 57 10.37 16.64 4.38
CA ARG A 57 11.54 16.25 5.15
C ARG A 57 12.32 15.22 4.34
N ASP A 58 13.64 15.33 4.37
CA ASP A 58 14.51 14.36 3.69
C ASP A 58 14.61 13.04 4.46
N ARG A 59 14.34 13.07 5.77
CA ARG A 59 14.44 11.91 6.66
C ARG A 59 13.27 11.87 7.62
N SER A 60 12.83 10.66 7.95
CA SER A 60 11.85 10.46 9.02
C SER A 60 12.46 10.93 10.34
N PRO A 61 11.74 11.74 11.15
CA PRO A 61 12.20 12.12 12.49
C PRO A 61 12.16 10.95 13.48
N VAL A 62 11.37 9.91 13.16
CA VAL A 62 11.21 8.71 13.99
C VAL A 62 11.87 7.55 13.27
N THR A 63 12.83 6.93 13.94
CA THR A 63 13.42 5.66 13.53
C THR A 63 12.53 4.55 14.05
N TRP A 64 11.84 3.87 13.14
CA TRP A 64 11.08 2.67 13.50
C TRP A 64 11.98 1.44 13.36
N PRO A 65 11.97 0.50 14.32
CA PRO A 65 12.61 -0.79 14.11
C PRO A 65 12.08 -1.41 12.81
N ASN A 66 12.99 -1.91 11.98
CA ASN A 66 12.66 -2.60 10.72
C ASN A 66 11.82 -1.78 9.72
N GLN A 67 11.88 -0.45 9.75
CA GLN A 67 11.07 0.43 8.89
C GLN A 67 11.12 0.03 7.40
N GLN A 68 12.31 -0.26 6.87
CA GLN A 68 12.47 -0.64 5.46
C GLN A 68 11.76 -1.96 5.14
N GLU A 69 11.89 -2.95 6.02
CA GLU A 69 11.22 -4.25 5.87
C GLU A 69 9.71 -4.09 5.96
N THR A 70 9.22 -3.28 6.90
CA THR A 70 7.80 -2.96 7.04
C THR A 70 7.25 -2.28 5.78
N THR A 71 7.91 -1.24 5.27
CA THR A 71 7.49 -0.56 4.02
C THR A 71 7.51 -1.52 2.84
N ARG A 72 8.49 -2.42 2.77
CA ARG A 72 8.58 -3.45 1.73
C ARG A 72 7.43 -4.45 1.84
N ARG A 73 7.15 -4.97 3.04
CA ARG A 73 6.00 -5.85 3.35
C ARG A 73 4.69 -5.20 2.93
N ASN A 74 4.47 -3.94 3.32
CA ASN A 74 3.26 -3.21 2.94
C ASN A 74 3.12 -3.10 1.41
N SER A 75 4.21 -2.80 0.71
CA SER A 75 4.22 -2.74 -0.76
C SER A 75 3.90 -4.08 -1.41
N TYR A 76 4.37 -5.19 -0.83
CA TYR A 76 4.01 -6.54 -1.29
C TYR A 76 2.52 -6.82 -1.16
N ARG A 77 1.91 -6.47 -0.02
CA ARG A 77 0.46 -6.64 0.17
C ARG A 77 -0.34 -5.88 -0.87
N VAL A 78 0.04 -4.63 -1.13
CA VAL A 78 -0.63 -3.81 -2.15
C VAL A 78 -0.49 -4.44 -3.54
N ALA A 79 0.70 -4.94 -3.90
CA ALA A 79 0.93 -5.58 -5.19
C ALA A 79 0.13 -6.87 -5.36
N GLU A 80 0.11 -7.73 -4.35
CA GLU A 80 -0.61 -9.01 -4.37
C GLU A 80 -2.13 -8.82 -4.53
N VAL A 81 -2.70 -7.77 -3.93
CA VAL A 81 -4.15 -7.51 -3.97
C VAL A 81 -4.59 -6.72 -5.21
N TRP A 82 -3.81 -5.71 -5.62
CA TRP A 82 -4.29 -4.71 -6.58
C TRP A 82 -3.58 -4.70 -7.94
N MET A 83 -2.47 -5.41 -8.10
CA MET A 83 -1.66 -5.32 -9.33
C MET A 83 -1.79 -6.52 -10.27
N ASP A 84 -2.62 -7.52 -9.96
CA ASP A 84 -2.88 -8.68 -10.80
C ASP A 84 -1.60 -9.26 -11.45
N SER A 85 -1.58 -9.42 -12.78
CA SER A 85 -0.40 -9.84 -13.51
C SER A 85 0.72 -8.80 -13.47
N TYR A 86 0.43 -7.50 -13.41
CA TYR A 86 1.43 -6.41 -13.38
C TYR A 86 2.36 -6.44 -12.15
N LYS A 87 2.04 -7.21 -11.11
CA LYS A 87 2.94 -7.40 -9.96
C LYS A 87 4.30 -8.00 -10.34
N HIS A 88 4.42 -8.68 -11.48
CA HIS A 88 5.72 -9.19 -11.97
C HIS A 88 6.75 -8.07 -12.16
N TYR A 89 6.37 -6.92 -12.74
CA TYR A 89 7.27 -5.77 -12.89
C TYR A 89 7.74 -5.23 -11.54
N PHE A 90 6.87 -5.27 -10.53
CA PHE A 90 7.23 -4.89 -9.17
C PHE A 90 8.25 -5.88 -8.58
N TYR A 91 8.12 -7.18 -8.82
CA TYR A 91 9.07 -8.19 -8.33
C TYR A 91 10.43 -8.15 -9.03
N GLU A 92 10.44 -7.99 -10.35
CA GLU A 92 11.66 -7.84 -11.14
C GLU A 92 12.49 -6.64 -10.66
N ARG A 93 11.85 -5.48 -10.49
CA ARG A 93 12.54 -4.25 -10.09
C ARG A 93 13.06 -4.29 -8.66
N ASN A 94 12.39 -4.98 -7.75
CA ASN A 94 12.81 -5.10 -6.35
C ASN A 94 13.82 -6.25 -6.13
N ALA A 95 14.47 -6.70 -7.21
CA ALA A 95 15.53 -7.72 -7.24
C ALA A 95 15.11 -9.01 -6.53
N TYR A 96 13.92 -9.51 -6.86
CA TYR A 96 13.54 -10.83 -6.41
C TYR A 96 14.30 -11.88 -7.23
N ASN A 97 15.35 -12.44 -6.64
CA ASN A 97 15.78 -13.79 -6.97
C ASN A 97 14.59 -14.71 -6.68
N MET A 98 13.90 -15.16 -7.74
CA MET A 98 12.84 -16.18 -7.66
C MET A 98 13.29 -17.53 -7.04
N VAL A 99 14.54 -17.62 -6.56
CA VAL A 99 15.21 -18.84 -6.10
C VAL A 99 15.30 -18.96 -4.57
N SER A 100 15.13 -17.89 -3.77
CA SER A 100 15.41 -17.98 -2.32
C SER A 100 14.21 -18.21 -1.39
N HIS A 101 12.96 -18.23 -1.86
CA HIS A 101 11.80 -18.48 -0.98
C HIS A 101 10.98 -19.74 -1.30
N ILE A 102 11.50 -20.62 -2.18
CA ILE A 102 10.96 -21.98 -2.28
C ILE A 102 11.49 -22.87 -1.13
N SER A 103 12.53 -22.47 -0.36
CA SER A 103 13.14 -23.34 0.66
C SER A 103 13.17 -22.84 2.12
N SER A 104 12.50 -21.76 2.49
CA SER A 104 12.41 -21.39 3.92
C SER A 104 11.10 -20.68 4.27
N SER A 105 10.04 -21.47 4.45
CA SER A 105 9.12 -21.43 5.60
C SER A 105 8.69 -20.09 6.24
N ALA A 106 8.56 -18.97 5.52
CA ALA A 106 8.14 -17.71 6.15
C ALA A 106 7.02 -16.92 5.47
N PHE A 107 6.48 -17.34 4.32
CA PHE A 107 5.15 -16.90 3.89
C PHE A 107 4.45 -18.05 3.17
N PRO A 108 3.64 -18.84 3.89
CA PRO A 108 2.84 -19.84 3.23
C PRO A 108 1.78 -19.10 2.41
N SER A 109 1.64 -19.50 1.14
CA SER A 109 0.58 -19.08 0.22
C SER A 109 -0.84 -19.20 0.83
N SER A 110 -0.98 -19.94 1.94
CA SER A 110 -2.20 -20.06 2.74
C SER A 110 -2.59 -18.82 3.56
N GLU A 111 -1.69 -17.87 3.81
CA GLU A 111 -2.05 -16.58 4.45
C GLU A 111 -2.56 -15.54 3.44
N ILE A 112 -2.20 -15.70 2.16
CA ILE A 112 -2.65 -14.86 1.04
C ILE A 112 -4.02 -15.36 0.52
N SER A 113 -4.30 -16.67 0.60
CA SER A 113 -5.59 -17.25 0.21
C SER A 113 -6.77 -16.87 1.11
N ASN A 114 -6.52 -16.23 2.26
CA ASN A 114 -7.57 -15.69 3.13
C ASN A 114 -7.91 -14.23 2.83
N VAL A 115 -7.35 -13.64 1.76
CA VAL A 115 -7.87 -12.40 1.18
C VAL A 115 -9.05 -12.76 0.28
N THR A 116 -10.12 -13.26 0.90
CA THR A 116 -11.43 -13.45 0.28
C THR A 116 -12.31 -12.26 0.64
N PHE A 117 -12.97 -11.68 -0.37
CA PHE A 117 -14.08 -10.73 -0.18
C PHE A 117 -15.29 -11.43 0.45
#